data_AF-A0A928BPX4-F1
#
_entry.id   AF-A0A928BPX4-F1
#
_cell.length_a   1.000
_cell.length_b   1.000
_cell.length_c   1.000
_cell.angle_alpha   90.00
_cell.angle_beta   90.00
_cell.angle_gamma   90.00
#
_symmetry.space_group_name_H-M   'P 1'
#
loop_
_entity.id
_entity.type
_entity.pdbx_description
1 polymer ?
#
loop_
_entity_poly.entity_id
_entity_poly.type
_entity_poly.pdbx_seq_one_letter_code
_entity_poly.pdbx_strand_id
1 'polypeptide(L)'
;MENGPYDRLSDLNCFWMASSPLPNNEEISNVTTPLSKGRGVGGEVFSGAFLDYYRLQCYYLGYGGNHNTTTRFRRYNGDTLAIKDPSHRPPIIKEYTDSAHLLKPNHWYSVRIEVLEDGHTHYFLDEELLVDYRDPSPLLHGWFAFRTTWSHTRFTGFRIEESTQH
;
A
#
# COMPACT_ATOMS: atom_id res chain seq x y z
N MET A 1 12.44 18.79 -0.76
CA MET A 1 11.71 19.97 -0.30
C MET A 1 12.69 21.12 -0.26
N GLU A 2 12.51 22.01 -1.23
CA GLU A 2 13.25 23.26 -1.44
C GLU A 2 12.55 24.45 -0.73
N ASN A 3 11.66 24.16 0.23
CA ASN A 3 10.84 25.11 1.00
C ASN A 3 9.93 25.99 0.13
N GLY A 4 9.49 25.47 -1.01
CA GLY A 4 8.48 26.15 -1.84
C GLY A 4 7.10 26.14 -1.17
N PRO A 5 6.19 27.07 -1.51
CA PRO A 5 4.84 27.16 -0.94
C PRO A 5 3.94 25.93 -1.23
N TYR A 6 4.41 25.00 -2.08
CA TYR A 6 3.74 23.74 -2.42
C TYR A 6 4.51 22.50 -1.95
N ASP A 7 5.63 22.67 -1.23
CA ASP A 7 6.37 21.56 -0.65
C ASP A 7 5.62 21.03 0.57
N ARG A 8 4.70 20.09 0.30
CA ARG A 8 4.00 19.33 1.32
C ARG A 8 4.67 17.97 1.47
N LEU A 9 4.88 17.57 2.73
CA LEU A 9 5.22 16.20 3.04
C LEU A 9 3.97 15.33 2.89
N SER A 10 3.84 14.76 1.70
CA SER A 10 2.77 13.86 1.27
C SER A 10 3.04 12.44 1.74
N ASP A 11 1.97 11.68 1.97
CA ASP A 11 2.00 10.27 2.36
C ASP A 11 2.83 9.37 1.43
N LEU A 12 3.47 8.35 2.00
CA LEU A 12 4.07 7.22 1.28
C LEU A 12 3.17 6.01 1.49
N ASN A 13 2.46 5.60 0.44
CA ASN A 13 1.61 4.42 0.52
C ASN A 13 2.18 3.30 -0.34
N CYS A 14 2.37 2.13 0.27
CA CYS A 14 2.75 0.90 -0.40
C CYS A 14 1.58 -0.09 -0.39
N PHE A 15 1.36 -0.71 -1.54
CA PHE A 15 0.44 -1.84 -1.72
C PHE A 15 1.26 -3.01 -2.22
N TRP A 16 1.11 -4.18 -1.62
CA TRP A 16 1.73 -5.41 -2.10
C TRP A 16 0.73 -6.57 -2.08
N MET A 17 0.98 -7.55 -2.95
CA MET A 17 0.05 -8.65 -3.25
C MET A 17 -1.34 -8.17 -3.69
N ALA A 18 -1.41 -6.99 -4.32
CA ALA A 18 -2.66 -6.39 -4.72
C ALA A 18 -3.30 -7.16 -5.87
N SER A 19 -4.53 -7.62 -5.67
CA SER A 19 -5.27 -8.45 -6.62
C SER A 19 -6.77 -8.16 -6.57
N SER A 20 -7.47 -8.64 -7.60
CA SER A 20 -8.93 -8.63 -7.64
C SER A 20 -9.47 -9.69 -6.66
N PRO A 21 -10.46 -9.39 -5.80
CA PRO A 21 -11.10 -10.37 -4.93
C PRO A 21 -12.12 -11.26 -5.66
N LEU A 22 -12.35 -11.03 -6.97
CA LEU A 22 -13.40 -11.72 -7.74
C LEU A 22 -12.95 -13.13 -8.19
N PRO A 23 -13.86 -14.12 -8.31
CA PRO A 23 -13.54 -15.55 -8.46
C PRO A 23 -12.70 -15.97 -9.68
N ASN A 24 -12.55 -15.09 -10.67
CA ASN A 24 -11.77 -15.36 -11.88
C ASN A 24 -10.46 -14.57 -11.94
N ASN A 25 -10.11 -13.83 -10.86
CA ASN A 25 -9.07 -12.82 -10.90
C ASN A 25 -9.18 -12.00 -12.19
N GLU A 26 -10.39 -11.55 -12.60
CA GLU A 26 -10.50 -10.65 -13.75
C GLU A 26 -9.54 -9.50 -13.47
N GLU A 27 -8.39 -9.56 -14.15
CA GLU A 27 -7.17 -9.06 -13.55
C GLU A 27 -7.32 -7.56 -13.36
N ILE A 28 -6.66 -7.02 -12.34
CA ILE A 28 -6.15 -5.65 -12.45
C ILE A 28 -5.32 -5.66 -13.73
N SER A 29 -5.93 -5.27 -14.86
CA SER A 29 -5.52 -5.84 -16.14
C SER A 29 -4.11 -5.39 -16.49
N ASN A 30 -3.31 -6.34 -16.98
CA ASN A 30 -2.10 -6.22 -17.79
C ASN A 30 -1.54 -4.79 -17.97
N VAL A 31 -0.25 -4.63 -17.61
CA VAL A 31 0.63 -3.43 -17.62
C VAL A 31 0.36 -2.37 -18.70
N THR A 32 -0.26 -2.72 -19.81
CA THR A 32 -0.56 -1.84 -20.95
C THR A 32 -1.80 -0.96 -20.78
N THR A 33 -2.74 -1.27 -19.87
CA THR A 33 -3.95 -0.45 -19.67
C THR A 33 -4.05 0.04 -18.23
N PRO A 34 -3.88 1.36 -17.97
CA PRO A 34 -4.02 1.93 -16.63
C PRO A 34 -5.40 1.65 -16.02
N LEU A 35 -5.45 1.46 -14.70
CA LEU A 35 -6.70 1.31 -13.95
C LEU A 35 -7.69 2.46 -14.16
N SER A 36 -7.20 3.64 -14.57
CA SER A 36 -8.01 4.83 -14.90
C SER A 36 -8.70 4.77 -16.26
N LYS A 37 -8.51 3.72 -17.06
CA LYS A 37 -9.05 3.58 -18.43
C LYS A 37 -9.97 2.36 -18.63
N GLY A 38 -10.66 1.90 -17.57
CA GLY A 38 -11.80 0.97 -17.71
C GLY A 38 -11.50 -0.51 -17.48
N ARG A 39 -10.60 -0.83 -16.54
CA ARG A 39 -10.15 -2.22 -16.26
C ARG A 39 -9.79 -2.45 -14.78
N GLY A 40 -10.46 -1.77 -13.86
CA GLY A 40 -10.38 -2.09 -12.44
C GLY A 40 -11.23 -3.32 -12.08
N VAL A 41 -11.31 -3.60 -10.79
CA VAL A 41 -12.03 -4.77 -10.25
C VAL A 41 -13.50 -4.72 -10.68
N GLY A 42 -13.95 -5.75 -11.39
CA GLY A 42 -15.34 -5.87 -11.86
C GLY A 42 -15.71 -4.89 -12.98
N GLY A 43 -14.74 -4.38 -13.75
CA GLY A 43 -14.96 -3.42 -14.83
C GLY A 43 -15.02 -1.95 -14.39
N GLU A 44 -14.88 -1.68 -13.10
CA GLU A 44 -14.88 -0.33 -12.53
C GLU A 44 -13.58 0.44 -12.84
N VAL A 45 -13.64 1.77 -12.89
CA VAL A 45 -12.45 2.61 -13.09
C VAL A 45 -11.88 3.05 -11.74
N PHE A 46 -10.55 3.00 -11.55
CA PHE A 46 -9.92 3.67 -10.41
C PHE A 46 -9.62 5.12 -10.78
N SER A 47 -10.21 6.06 -10.05
CA SER A 47 -9.96 7.50 -10.26
C SER A 47 -8.67 7.98 -9.56
N GLY A 48 -8.02 7.10 -8.79
CA GLY A 48 -6.96 7.47 -7.85
C GLY A 48 -7.48 7.96 -6.49
N ALA A 49 -8.81 8.02 -6.30
CA ALA A 49 -9.39 8.33 -4.99
C ALA A 49 -9.05 7.22 -3.98
N PHE A 50 -8.85 7.58 -2.70
CA PHE A 50 -8.46 6.61 -1.67
C PHE A 50 -9.47 5.48 -1.50
N LEU A 51 -10.77 5.80 -1.57
CA LEU A 51 -11.84 4.82 -1.42
C LEU A 51 -11.82 3.75 -2.51
N ASP A 52 -11.26 4.03 -3.69
CA ASP A 52 -11.29 3.06 -4.78
C ASP A 52 -10.50 1.79 -4.47
N TYR A 53 -9.48 1.91 -3.64
CA TYR A 53 -8.57 0.82 -3.29
C TYR A 53 -9.21 -0.19 -2.36
N TYR A 54 -10.36 0.10 -1.73
CA TYR A 54 -11.13 -0.90 -0.98
C TYR A 54 -11.71 -2.01 -1.87
N ARG A 55 -11.74 -1.83 -3.19
CA ARG A 55 -12.09 -2.90 -4.15
C ARG A 55 -11.00 -3.98 -4.25
N LEU A 56 -9.78 -3.70 -3.78
CA LEU A 56 -8.65 -4.62 -3.84
C LEU A 56 -8.61 -5.51 -2.60
N GLN A 57 -8.10 -6.73 -2.77
CA GLN A 57 -7.43 -7.41 -1.67
C GLN A 57 -5.92 -7.15 -1.79
N CYS A 58 -5.29 -6.75 -0.70
CA CYS A 58 -3.87 -6.42 -0.66
C CYS A 58 -3.40 -6.28 0.78
N TYR A 59 -2.09 -6.27 0.97
CA TYR A 59 -1.49 -5.65 2.14
C TYR A 59 -1.22 -4.18 1.84
N TYR A 60 -1.51 -3.31 2.80
CA TYR A 60 -1.42 -1.87 2.66
C TYR A 60 -0.71 -1.25 3.86
N LEU A 61 0.31 -0.45 3.59
CA LEU A 61 0.91 0.44 4.58
C LEU A 61 0.92 1.87 4.06
N GLY A 62 0.25 2.75 4.79
CA GLY A 62 0.36 4.19 4.60
C GLY A 62 1.28 4.77 5.66
N TYR A 63 2.45 5.26 5.26
CA TYR A 63 3.43 5.92 6.13
C TYR A 63 3.29 7.44 5.99
N GLY A 64 3.04 8.13 7.11
CA GLY A 64 2.75 9.56 7.08
C GLY A 64 1.39 9.92 6.44
N GLY A 65 0.39 9.05 6.58
CA GLY A 65 -1.00 9.32 6.19
C GLY A 65 -1.66 10.42 7.03
N ASN A 66 -2.88 10.83 6.63
CA ASN A 66 -3.69 11.83 7.33
C ASN A 66 -2.97 13.17 7.59
N HIS A 67 -2.34 13.73 6.56
CA HIS A 67 -1.49 14.93 6.71
C HIS A 67 -0.25 14.68 7.56
N ASN A 68 0.38 13.51 7.38
CA ASN A 68 1.58 13.10 8.12
C ASN A 68 1.37 13.05 9.63
N THR A 69 0.27 12.44 10.09
CA THR A 69 -0.02 12.26 11.51
C THR A 69 -0.15 10.80 11.92
N THR A 70 -0.26 9.87 10.97
CA THR A 70 -0.40 8.45 11.26
C THR A 70 0.37 7.57 10.29
N THR A 71 0.94 6.49 10.78
CA THR A 71 1.37 5.35 9.97
C THR A 71 0.49 4.15 10.29
N ARG A 72 -0.11 3.54 9.27
CA ARG A 72 -1.12 2.48 9.45
C ARG A 72 -0.90 1.33 8.50
N PHE A 73 -0.88 0.13 9.06
CA PHE A 73 -0.93 -1.14 8.32
C PHE A 73 -2.33 -1.74 8.36
N ARG A 74 -2.80 -2.27 7.22
CA ARG A 74 -4.07 -2.98 7.07
C ARG A 74 -3.95 -4.11 6.05
N ARG A 75 -4.77 -5.15 6.21
CA ARG A 75 -5.01 -6.20 5.22
C ARG A 75 -6.39 -5.97 4.60
N TYR A 76 -6.42 -5.57 3.34
CA TYR A 76 -7.66 -5.32 2.62
C TYR A 76 -8.25 -6.64 2.13
N ASN A 77 -9.56 -6.77 2.21
CA ASN A 77 -10.31 -7.97 1.83
C ASN A 77 -11.13 -7.81 0.55
N GLY A 78 -11.07 -6.65 -0.11
CA GLY A 78 -11.87 -6.37 -1.29
C GLY A 78 -13.36 -6.13 -1.02
N ASP A 79 -13.76 -5.89 0.24
CA ASP A 79 -15.15 -5.58 0.57
C ASP A 79 -15.54 -4.19 0.05
N THR A 80 -16.21 -4.16 -1.10
CA THR A 80 -16.65 -2.92 -1.75
C THR A 80 -17.68 -2.13 -0.93
N LEU A 81 -18.32 -2.73 0.09
CA LEU A 81 -19.19 -2.00 1.00
C LEU A 81 -18.42 -0.93 1.78
N ALA A 82 -17.12 -1.14 2.03
CA ALA A 82 -16.22 -0.19 2.70
C ALA A 82 -16.09 1.18 2.00
N ILE A 83 -16.46 1.25 0.71
CA ILE A 83 -16.51 2.49 -0.07
C ILE A 83 -17.64 3.39 0.45
N LYS A 84 -18.80 2.81 0.78
CA LYS A 84 -20.00 3.53 1.18
C LYS A 84 -20.18 3.57 2.70
N ASP A 85 -19.75 2.51 3.39
CA ASP A 85 -19.91 2.36 4.83
C ASP A 85 -18.55 2.14 5.52
N PRO A 86 -18.10 3.07 6.37
CA PRO A 86 -16.88 2.93 7.14
C PRO A 86 -16.83 1.69 8.05
N SER A 87 -17.96 1.13 8.47
CA SER A 87 -18.03 -0.05 9.34
C SER A 87 -17.48 -1.32 8.66
N HIS A 88 -17.48 -1.35 7.32
CA HIS A 88 -16.94 -2.42 6.50
C HIS A 88 -15.43 -2.26 6.20
N ARG A 89 -14.80 -1.16 6.63
CA ARG A 89 -13.38 -0.93 6.32
C ARG A 89 -12.51 -1.96 7.06
N PRO A 90 -11.44 -2.48 6.41
CA PRO A 90 -10.53 -3.42 7.05
C PRO A 90 -9.94 -2.81 8.32
N PRO A 91 -9.77 -3.56 9.42
CA PRO A 91 -9.27 -3.01 10.68
C PRO A 91 -7.85 -2.45 10.53
N ILE A 92 -7.48 -1.55 11.44
CA ILE A 92 -6.08 -1.16 11.62
C ILE A 92 -5.40 -2.28 12.39
N ILE A 93 -4.41 -2.92 11.76
CA ILE A 93 -3.65 -4.02 12.39
C ILE A 93 -2.48 -3.46 13.20
N LYS A 94 -1.83 -2.41 12.67
CA LYS A 94 -0.74 -1.69 13.35
C LYS A 94 -0.90 -0.20 13.10
N GLU A 95 -0.69 0.60 14.15
CA GLU A 95 -0.73 2.06 14.10
C GLU A 95 0.46 2.67 14.83
N TYR A 96 1.02 3.72 14.23
CA TYR A 96 1.93 4.64 14.89
C TYR A 96 1.41 6.07 14.74
N THR A 97 1.58 6.86 15.80
CA THR A 97 1.17 8.26 15.87
C THR A 97 2.28 9.18 16.41
N ASP A 98 3.40 8.60 16.84
CA ASP A 98 4.57 9.35 17.29
C ASP A 98 5.37 9.87 16.10
N SER A 99 6.15 10.93 16.33
CA SER A 99 6.93 11.59 15.29
C SER A 99 8.06 10.75 14.69
N ALA A 100 8.53 9.69 15.36
CA ALA A 100 9.62 8.88 14.85
C ALA A 100 9.16 8.02 13.66
N HIS A 101 7.86 7.65 13.64
CA HIS A 101 7.24 6.82 12.61
C HIS A 101 6.41 7.65 11.60
N LEU A 102 6.78 8.90 11.39
CA LEU A 102 6.18 9.79 10.40
C LEU A 102 7.22 10.23 9.38
N LEU A 103 6.75 10.71 8.24
CA LEU A 103 7.65 11.22 7.22
C LEU A 103 8.44 12.41 7.75
N LYS A 104 9.69 12.47 7.32
CA LYS A 104 10.65 13.53 7.58
C LYS A 104 10.95 14.25 6.26
N PRO A 105 11.02 15.59 6.26
CA PRO A 105 11.48 16.34 5.12
C PRO A 105 12.86 15.89 4.66
N ASN A 106 13.11 15.90 3.35
CA ASN A 106 14.46 15.77 2.78
C ASN A 106 15.21 14.51 3.23
N HIS A 107 14.47 13.44 3.54
CA HIS A 107 15.02 12.18 4.00
C HIS A 107 14.85 11.10 2.92
N TRP A 108 15.92 10.39 2.61
CA TRP A 108 15.85 9.20 1.77
C TRP A 108 15.49 8.01 2.66
N TYR A 109 14.35 7.40 2.37
CA TYR A 109 13.89 6.20 3.06
C TYR A 109 14.31 4.94 2.29
N SER A 110 14.79 3.93 3.02
CA SER A 110 14.97 2.57 2.52
C SER A 110 13.76 1.72 2.93
N VAL A 111 13.03 1.18 1.96
CA VAL A 111 11.90 0.28 2.21
C VAL A 111 12.30 -1.12 1.79
N ARG A 112 12.17 -2.08 2.70
CA ARG A 112 12.27 -3.51 2.40
C ARG A 112 10.99 -4.20 2.85
N ILE A 113 10.36 -4.92 1.93
CA ILE A 113 9.18 -5.73 2.21
C ILE A 113 9.55 -7.17 1.98
N GLU A 114 9.26 -8.01 2.97
CA GLU A 114 9.43 -9.45 2.86
C GLU A 114 8.05 -10.11 2.88
N VAL A 115 7.91 -11.15 2.06
CA VAL A 115 6.76 -12.04 2.07
C VAL A 115 7.32 -13.45 2.13
N LEU A 116 7.01 -14.16 3.20
CA LEU A 116 7.53 -15.48 3.50
C LEU A 116 6.51 -16.56 3.12
N GLU A 117 6.99 -17.77 2.81
CA GLU A 117 6.13 -18.90 2.42
C GLU A 117 5.14 -19.32 3.51
N ASP A 118 5.46 -19.06 4.78
CA ASP A 118 4.64 -19.40 5.94
C ASP A 118 3.49 -18.39 6.21
N GLY A 119 3.32 -17.42 5.30
CA GLY A 119 2.29 -16.39 5.36
C GLY A 119 2.68 -15.14 6.17
N HIS A 120 3.94 -15.03 6.61
CA HIS A 120 4.44 -13.79 7.20
C HIS A 120 4.71 -12.72 6.15
N THR A 121 4.40 -11.47 6.51
CA THR A 121 4.88 -10.30 5.80
C THR A 121 5.55 -9.34 6.76
N HIS A 122 6.74 -8.88 6.36
CA HIS A 122 7.49 -7.88 7.08
C HIS A 122 7.56 -6.59 6.28
N TYR A 123 7.45 -5.46 6.98
CA TYR A 123 7.73 -4.15 6.40
C TYR A 123 8.82 -3.48 7.23
N PHE A 124 9.96 -3.23 6.59
CA PHE A 124 11.06 -2.49 7.15
C PHE A 124 11.14 -1.09 6.53
N LEU A 125 11.36 -0.10 7.38
CA LEU A 125 11.69 1.26 6.98
C LEU A 125 12.99 1.67 7.65
N ASP A 126 14.02 2.02 6.87
CA ASP A 126 15.36 2.33 7.39
C ASP A 126 15.88 1.24 8.35
N GLU A 127 15.72 -0.02 7.93
CA GLU A 127 16.08 -1.23 8.70
C GLU A 127 15.24 -1.51 9.96
N GLU A 128 14.38 -0.58 10.38
CA GLU A 128 13.43 -0.78 11.47
C GLU A 128 12.22 -1.62 11.03
N LEU A 129 11.93 -2.70 11.75
CA LEU A 129 10.76 -3.54 11.53
C LEU A 129 9.48 -2.84 12.03
N LEU A 130 8.68 -2.33 11.10
CA LEU A 130 7.41 -1.65 11.41
C LEU A 130 6.21 -2.60 11.45
N VAL A 131 6.23 -3.62 10.59
CA VAL A 131 5.16 -4.62 10.50
C VAL A 131 5.79 -5.99 10.56
N ASP A 132 5.30 -6.80 11.49
CA ASP A 132 5.43 -8.25 11.49
C ASP A 132 4.02 -8.81 11.57
N TYR A 133 3.54 -9.38 10.47
CA TYR A 133 2.17 -9.85 10.35
C TYR A 133 2.11 -11.20 9.67
N ARG A 134 1.59 -12.21 10.39
CA ARG A 134 1.22 -13.50 9.84
C ARG A 134 -0.23 -13.49 9.41
N ASP A 135 -0.49 -13.58 8.11
CA ASP A 135 -1.85 -13.70 7.60
C ASP A 135 -2.34 -15.15 7.75
N PRO A 136 -3.43 -15.44 8.49
CA PRO A 136 -3.99 -16.79 8.55
C PRO A 136 -4.55 -17.28 7.21
N SER A 137 -4.79 -16.37 6.25
CA SER A 137 -5.20 -16.68 4.88
C SER A 137 -4.39 -15.82 3.89
N PRO A 138 -3.11 -16.19 3.67
CA PRO A 138 -2.15 -15.31 3.03
C PRO A 138 -2.47 -15.04 1.56
N LEU A 139 -2.24 -13.80 1.15
CA LEU A 139 -2.21 -13.42 -0.26
C LEU A 139 -0.90 -13.92 -0.88
N LEU A 140 -0.99 -14.77 -1.90
CA LEU A 140 0.16 -15.51 -2.47
C LEU A 140 0.75 -14.92 -3.75
N HIS A 141 0.01 -14.05 -4.44
CA HIS A 141 0.53 -13.30 -5.59
C HIS A 141 -0.26 -12.00 -5.78
N GLY A 142 0.31 -11.05 -6.51
CA GLY A 142 -0.37 -9.84 -6.92
C GLY A 142 0.61 -8.73 -7.31
N TRP A 143 0.06 -7.56 -7.52
CA TRP A 143 0.81 -6.38 -7.92
C TRP A 143 1.44 -5.68 -6.72
N PHE A 144 2.58 -5.04 -6.97
CA PHE A 144 3.13 -4.02 -6.10
C PHE A 144 2.81 -2.62 -6.66
N ALA A 145 2.45 -1.68 -5.80
CA ALA A 145 2.19 -0.30 -6.22
C ALA A 145 2.56 0.72 -5.14
N PHE A 146 2.99 1.89 -5.61
CA PHE A 146 3.01 3.11 -4.82
C PHE A 146 1.76 3.93 -5.10
N ARG A 147 1.25 4.62 -4.08
CA ARG A 147 0.26 5.69 -4.24
C ARG A 147 0.76 6.91 -3.48
N THR A 148 0.73 8.06 -4.15
CA THR A 148 1.03 9.34 -3.53
C THR A 148 -0.10 10.33 -3.75
N THR A 149 -0.29 11.25 -2.81
CA THR A 149 -1.28 12.33 -2.95
C THR A 149 -0.57 13.67 -2.90
N TRP A 150 -0.60 14.43 -4.00
CA TRP A 150 0.05 15.75 -4.11
C TRP A 150 1.50 15.76 -3.62
N SER A 151 2.33 14.89 -4.21
CA SER A 151 3.73 14.71 -3.82
C SER A 151 4.73 15.10 -4.91
N HIS A 152 5.90 15.57 -4.49
CA HIS A 152 7.12 15.59 -5.30
C HIS A 152 8.09 14.53 -4.79
N THR A 153 7.69 13.26 -4.88
CA THR A 153 8.50 12.13 -4.41
C THR A 153 9.44 11.63 -5.50
N ARG A 154 10.66 11.24 -5.13
CA ARG A 154 11.58 10.51 -6.00
C ARG A 154 11.70 9.08 -5.51
N PHE A 155 11.63 8.13 -6.43
CA PHE A 155 11.86 6.71 -6.18
C PHE A 155 13.09 6.27 -6.98
N THR A 156 13.95 5.47 -6.36
CA THR A 156 15.12 4.88 -7.00
C THR A 156 15.41 3.51 -6.38
N GLY A 157 16.17 2.67 -7.08
CA GLY A 157 16.59 1.37 -6.56
C GLY A 157 15.45 0.36 -6.39
N PHE A 158 14.33 0.51 -7.11
CA PHE A 158 13.24 -0.46 -7.07
C PHE A 158 13.68 -1.80 -7.65
N ARG A 159 13.55 -2.86 -6.84
CA ARG A 159 13.87 -4.24 -7.21
C ARG A 159 12.86 -5.19 -6.57
N ILE A 160 12.59 -6.28 -7.27
CA ILE A 160 11.86 -7.43 -6.76
C ILE A 160 12.79 -8.61 -6.97
N GLU A 161 13.12 -9.30 -5.89
CA GLU A 161 14.06 -10.40 -5.88
C GLU A 161 13.43 -11.57 -5.11
N GLU A 162 13.64 -12.78 -5.61
CA GLU A 162 13.31 -14.00 -4.87
C GLU A 162 14.41 -14.23 -3.84
N SER A 163 14.04 -14.28 -2.56
CA SER A 163 15.01 -14.48 -1.48
C SER A 163 15.19 -15.96 -1.23
N THR A 164 16.39 -16.49 -1.53
CA THR A 164 16.81 -17.82 -1.10
C THR A 164 17.26 -17.78 0.37
N GLN A 165 16.36 -17.52 1.31
CA GLN A 165 16.66 -17.72 2.72
C GLN A 165 16.15 -19.10 3.13
N HIS A 166 17.10 -20.02 3.35
CA HIS A 166 16.93 -21.33 3.98
C HIS A 166 16.93 -21.20 5.51
#